data_AF-A0A7C4R7R2-F1
#
_entry.id   AF-A0A7C4R7R2-F1
#
_cell.length_a   1.000
_cell.length_b   1.000
_cell.length_c   1.000
_cell.angle_alpha   90.00
_cell.angle_beta   90.00
_cell.angle_gamma   90.00
#
_symmetry.space_group_name_H-M   'P 1'
#
loop_
_entity.id
_entity.type
_entity.pdbx_description
1 polymer ?
#
loop_
_entity_poly.entity_id
_entity_poly.type
_entity_poly.pdbx_seq_one_letter_code
_entity_poly.pdbx_strand_id
1 'polypeptide(L)'
;MIIKSGEKGILQSDLWREINVTSREGSRISIRLEGKGLIRREPELSKGRWTYRLYPKHRPVSIDSILSCPCISCKENSICGVNSVVTPNDCEKFTQWILEENL
;
A
#
# COMPACT_ATOMS: atom_id res chain seq x y z
N MET A 1 -4.28 -7.38 8.21
CA MET A 1 -5.30 -6.53 8.88
C MET A 1 -4.99 -5.05 8.69
N ILE A 2 -3.87 -4.51 9.18
CA ILE A 2 -3.51 -3.08 8.98
C ILE A 2 -3.45 -2.69 7.50
N ILE A 3 -2.90 -3.57 6.66
CA ILE A 3 -2.88 -3.37 5.21
C ILE A 3 -4.31 -3.36 4.61
N LYS A 4 -5.21 -4.22 5.11
CA LYS A 4 -6.60 -4.32 4.63
C LYS A 4 -7.44 -3.12 5.06
N SER A 5 -7.11 -2.45 6.16
CA SER A 5 -7.83 -1.24 6.59
C SER A 5 -7.61 -0.03 5.67
N GLY A 6 -6.63 -0.09 4.76
CA GLY A 6 -6.39 0.95 3.74
C GLY A 6 -6.26 2.34 4.37
N GLU A 7 -6.91 3.33 3.74
CA GLU A 7 -6.90 4.73 4.19
C GLU A 7 -7.67 4.97 5.50
N LYS A 8 -8.63 4.10 5.85
CA LYS A 8 -9.40 4.25 7.09
C LYS A 8 -8.56 3.96 8.34
N GLY A 9 -7.47 3.21 8.17
CA GLY A 9 -6.62 2.75 9.26
C GLY A 9 -7.36 1.88 10.29
N ILE A 10 -6.65 1.46 11.33
CA ILE A 10 -7.21 0.65 12.42
C ILE A 10 -6.74 1.17 13.77
N LEU A 11 -7.64 1.23 14.75
CA LEU A 11 -7.27 1.58 16.12
C LEU A 11 -6.40 0.48 16.73
N GLN A 12 -5.28 0.86 17.36
CA GLN A 12 -4.41 -0.08 18.08
C GLN A 12 -5.18 -0.97 19.06
N SER A 13 -6.05 -0.35 19.86
CA SER A 13 -6.85 -1.04 20.88
C SER A 13 -7.81 -2.08 20.33
N ASP A 14 -8.26 -1.91 19.08
CA ASP A 14 -9.16 -2.86 18.43
C ASP A 14 -8.37 -3.95 17.71
N LEU A 15 -7.26 -3.59 17.04
CA LEU A 15 -6.38 -4.56 16.41
C LEU A 15 -5.85 -5.59 17.41
N TRP A 16 -5.39 -5.15 18.59
CA TRP A 16 -4.88 -6.07 19.62
C TRP A 16 -5.95 -6.99 20.18
N ARG A 17 -7.20 -6.51 20.25
CA ARG A 17 -8.34 -7.34 20.66
C ARG A 17 -8.68 -8.38 19.60
N GLU A 18 -8.60 -8.01 18.32
CA GLU A 18 -8.88 -8.90 17.20
C GLU A 18 -7.84 -10.04 17.08
N ILE A 19 -6.55 -9.73 17.29
CA ILE A 19 -5.47 -10.73 17.21
C ILE A 19 -5.12 -11.40 18.54
N ASN A 20 -5.89 -11.14 19.60
CA ASN A 20 -5.70 -11.67 20.95
C ASN A 20 -4.28 -11.46 21.51
N VAL A 21 -3.74 -10.25 21.36
CA VAL A 21 -2.41 -9.85 21.85
C VAL A 21 -2.55 -8.81 22.95
N THR A 22 -1.65 -8.83 23.93
CA THR A 22 -1.67 -7.83 25.02
C THR A 22 -1.34 -6.44 24.49
N SER A 23 -1.90 -5.39 25.10
CA SER A 23 -1.59 -4.00 24.71
C SER A 23 -0.09 -3.70 24.75
N ARG A 24 0.65 -4.30 25.70
CA ARG A 24 2.10 -4.09 25.84
C ARG A 24 2.88 -4.66 24.67
N GLU A 25 2.56 -5.88 24.26
CA GLU A 25 3.19 -6.54 23.11
C GLU A 25 2.78 -5.84 21.81
N GLY A 26 1.49 -5.55 21.64
CA GLY A 26 0.95 -4.83 20.48
C GLY A 26 1.61 -3.47 20.29
N SER A 27 1.74 -2.67 21.35
CA SER A 27 2.44 -1.39 21.30
C SER A 27 3.90 -1.56 20.84
N ARG A 28 4.65 -2.53 21.38
CA ARG A 28 6.03 -2.82 20.94
C ARG A 28 6.11 -3.18 19.46
N ILE A 29 5.17 -3.99 18.97
CA ILE A 29 5.10 -4.37 17.55
C ILE A 29 4.84 -3.14 16.69
N SER A 30 3.87 -2.31 17.06
CA SER A 30 3.53 -1.10 16.29
C SER A 30 4.66 -0.08 16.20
N ILE A 31 5.43 0.11 17.28
CA ILE A 31 6.63 0.98 17.28
C ILE A 31 7.68 0.41 16.33
N ARG A 32 7.90 -0.91 16.33
CA ARG A 32 8.86 -1.55 15.42
C ARG A 32 8.42 -1.44 13.96
N LEU A 33 7.12 -1.59 13.67
CA LEU A 33 6.56 -1.44 12.33
C LEU A 33 6.68 0.00 11.82
N GLU A 34 6.44 0.97 12.70
CA GLU A 34 6.62 2.40 12.41
C GLU A 34 8.09 2.73 12.13
N GLY A 35 9.02 2.25 12.98
CA GLY A 35 10.46 2.41 12.78
C GLY A 35 11.00 1.76 11.51
N LYS A 36 10.34 0.70 11.02
CA LYS A 36 10.64 0.08 9.71
C LYS A 36 9.98 0.81 8.52
N GLY A 37 9.23 1.88 8.76
CA GLY A 37 8.53 2.62 7.71
C GLY A 37 7.34 1.87 7.10
N LEU A 38 6.83 0.81 7.73
CA LEU A 38 5.72 0.01 7.19
C LEU A 38 4.35 0.61 7.52
N ILE A 39 4.26 1.38 8.60
CA ILE A 39 3.03 2.04 9.05
C ILE A 39 3.31 3.48 9.48
N ARG A 40 2.27 4.31 9.51
CA ARG A 40 2.24 5.59 10.24
C ARG A 40 1.26 5.48 11.42
N ARG A 41 1.54 6.18 12.51
CA ARG A 41 0.69 6.21 13.71
C ARG A 41 0.23 7.64 13.97
N GLU A 42 -1.06 7.80 14.22
CA GLU A 42 -1.64 9.11 14.56
C GLU A 42 -2.40 9.02 15.87
N PRO A 43 -2.20 9.95 16.81
CA PRO A 43 -2.93 9.95 18.07
C PRO A 43 -4.41 10.23 17.82
N GLU A 44 -5.28 9.44 18.44
CA GLU A 44 -6.73 9.56 18.33
C GLU A 44 -7.40 9.37 19.69
N LEU A 45 -8.39 10.20 20.00
CA LEU A 45 -9.20 10.06 21.19
C LEU A 45 -10.32 9.04 20.93
N SER A 46 -10.27 7.88 21.59
CA SER A 46 -11.28 6.84 21.47
C SER A 46 -11.87 6.53 22.85
N LYS A 47 -13.20 6.68 22.99
CA LYS A 47 -13.93 6.39 24.24
C LYS A 47 -13.33 7.08 25.48
N GLY A 48 -12.88 8.33 25.32
CA GLY A 48 -12.27 9.12 26.41
C GLY A 48 -10.84 8.72 26.77
N ARG A 49 -10.18 7.86 26.00
CA ARG A 49 -8.77 7.48 26.18
C ARG A 49 -7.97 7.77 24.91
N TRP A 50 -6.78 8.31 25.06
CA TRP A 50 -5.84 8.45 23.94
C TRP A 50 -5.32 7.09 23.51
N THR A 51 -5.33 6.86 22.21
CA THR A 51 -4.78 5.68 21.54
C THR A 51 -4.16 6.12 20.21
N TYR A 52 -3.65 5.19 19.40
CA TYR A 52 -3.21 5.50 18.05
C TYR A 52 -4.05 4.77 17.01
N ARG A 53 -4.34 5.47 15.92
CA ARG A 53 -4.75 4.86 14.66
C ARG A 53 -3.51 4.50 13.86
N LEU A 54 -3.48 3.27 13.36
CA LEU A 54 -2.42 2.73 12.52
C LEU A 54 -2.87 2.78 11.07
N TYR A 55 -2.05 3.35 10.19
CA TYR A 55 -2.28 3.31 8.75
C TYR A 55 -1.10 2.62 8.06
N PRO A 56 -1.35 1.80 7.04
CA PRO A 56 -0.28 1.24 6.22
C PRO A 56 0.41 2.36 5.44
N LYS A 57 1.74 2.32 5.34
CA LYS A 57 2.51 3.20 4.44
C LYS A 57 2.60 2.64 3.02
N HIS A 58 2.62 1.30 2.90
CA HIS A 58 2.61 0.62 1.62
C HIS A 58 1.27 -0.07 1.40
N ARG A 59 0.67 0.16 0.23
CA ARG A 59 -0.47 -0.62 -0.25
C ARG A 59 0.06 -1.89 -0.93
N PRO A 60 -0.60 -3.04 -0.74
CA PRO A 60 -0.32 -4.22 -1.52
C PRO A 60 -0.75 -3.89 -2.96
N VAL A 61 0.13 -4.16 -3.92
CA VAL A 61 -0.21 -4.07 -5.33
C VAL A 61 -1.31 -5.12 -5.58
N SER A 62 -2.49 -4.68 -6.01
CA SER A 62 -3.55 -5.60 -6.44
C SER A 62 -3.48 -5.79 -7.96
N ILE A 63 -4.06 -6.87 -8.47
CA ILE A 63 -4.20 -7.07 -9.92
C ILE A 63 -5.05 -5.93 -10.52
N ASP A 64 -6.04 -5.43 -9.78
CA ASP A 64 -6.86 -4.28 -10.17
C ASP A 64 -6.02 -3.03 -10.44
N SER A 65 -4.93 -2.81 -9.69
CA SER A 65 -4.00 -1.69 -9.91
C SER A 65 -3.19 -1.79 -11.20
N ILE A 66 -3.18 -2.93 -11.88
CA ILE A 66 -2.46 -3.08 -13.15
C ILE A 66 -3.38 -3.46 -14.31
N LEU A 67 -4.67 -3.73 -14.05
CA LEU A 67 -5.64 -4.16 -15.07
C LEU A 67 -5.84 -3.12 -16.18
N SER A 68 -5.71 -1.84 -15.85
CA SER A 68 -5.73 -0.72 -16.80
C SER A 68 -4.42 -0.55 -17.58
N CYS A 69 -3.35 -1.26 -17.21
CA CYS A 69 -2.05 -1.13 -17.84
C CYS A 69 -2.10 -1.58 -19.30
N PRO A 70 -1.77 -0.69 -20.27
CA PRO A 70 -1.89 -0.99 -21.70
C PRO A 70 -0.97 -2.15 -22.14
N CYS A 71 0.08 -2.43 -21.37
CA CYS A 71 1.04 -3.50 -21.65
C CYS A 71 0.43 -4.90 -21.51
N ILE A 72 -0.57 -5.11 -20.65
CA ILE A 72 -1.15 -6.44 -20.38
C ILE A 72 -1.79 -7.03 -21.64
N SER A 73 -2.46 -6.20 -22.45
CA SER A 73 -3.09 -6.59 -23.71
C SER A 73 -2.34 -6.06 -24.93
N CYS A 74 -1.06 -5.69 -24.79
CA CYS A 74 -0.30 -5.09 -25.88
C CYS A 74 0.09 -6.14 -26.92
N LYS A 75 -0.22 -5.87 -28.19
CA LYS A 75 0.14 -6.74 -29.32
C LYS A 75 1.65 -6.84 -29.55
N GLU A 76 2.39 -5.80 -29.16
CA GLU A 76 3.84 -5.69 -29.35
C GLU A 76 4.61 -6.24 -28.14
N ASN A 77 3.93 -6.78 -27.13
CA ASN A 77 4.58 -7.25 -25.90
C ASN A 77 5.64 -8.34 -26.14
N SER A 78 5.48 -9.14 -27.20
CA SER A 78 6.46 -10.17 -27.59
C SER A 78 7.77 -9.61 -28.14
N ILE A 79 7.79 -8.35 -28.57
CA ILE A 79 8.93 -7.66 -29.16
C ILE A 79 9.32 -6.38 -28.39
N CYS A 80 8.68 -6.12 -27.25
CA CYS A 80 8.94 -4.97 -26.39
C CYS A 80 9.95 -5.36 -25.29
N GLY A 81 11.12 -4.71 -25.25
CA GLY A 81 12.21 -5.11 -24.39
C GLY A 81 13.41 -4.15 -24.39
N VAL A 82 14.43 -4.47 -23.60
CA VAL A 82 15.57 -3.56 -23.30
C VAL A 82 16.51 -3.36 -24.50
N ASN A 83 16.49 -4.26 -25.49
CA ASN A 83 17.37 -4.21 -26.68
C ASN A 83 16.59 -4.42 -28.00
N SER A 84 15.31 -4.08 -28.03
CA SER A 84 14.46 -4.19 -29.21
C SER A 84 14.16 -2.82 -29.80
N VAL A 85 13.64 -2.79 -31.03
CA VAL A 85 13.21 -1.55 -31.70
C VAL A 85 12.05 -0.90 -30.94
N VAL A 86 11.18 -1.71 -30.34
CA VAL A 86 10.09 -1.26 -29.48
C VAL A 86 10.55 -1.40 -28.03
N THR A 87 10.54 -0.33 -27.26
CA THR A 87 10.93 -0.35 -25.84
C THR A 87 9.82 0.24 -24.97
N PRO A 88 9.73 -0.15 -23.68
CA PRO A 88 8.80 0.48 -22.75
C PRO A 88 9.14 1.95 -22.49
N ASN A 89 10.43 2.33 -22.61
CA ASN A 89 10.90 3.68 -22.31
C ASN A 89 10.40 4.72 -23.33
N ASP A 90 10.21 4.29 -24.58
CA ASP A 90 9.73 5.16 -25.67
C ASP A 90 8.23 4.93 -25.97
N CYS A 91 7.52 4.19 -25.11
CA CYS A 91 6.12 3.83 -25.33
C CYS A 91 5.17 4.92 -24.81
N GLU A 92 4.59 5.71 -25.72
CA GLU A 92 3.66 6.80 -25.37
C GLU A 92 2.45 6.32 -24.56
N LYS A 93 1.84 5.18 -24.92
CA LYS A 93 0.69 4.61 -24.19
C LYS A 93 1.04 4.29 -22.75
N PHE A 94 2.22 3.72 -22.53
CA PHE A 94 2.69 3.36 -21.19
C PHE A 94 3.01 4.62 -20.37
N THR A 95 3.69 5.59 -20.99
CA THR A 95 3.98 6.89 -20.37
C THR A 95 2.71 7.62 -19.95
N GLN A 96 1.71 7.69 -20.83
CA GLN A 96 0.43 8.32 -20.52
C GLN A 96 -0.27 7.63 -19.35
N TRP A 97 -0.33 6.29 -19.36
CA TRP A 97 -0.92 5.51 -18.27
C TRP A 97 -0.22 5.76 -16.93
N ILE A 98 1.12 5.80 -16.90
CA ILE A 98 1.87 6.14 -15.68
C ILE A 98 1.49 7.54 -15.19
N LEU A 99 1.42 8.53 -16.09
CA LEU A 99 1.12 9.91 -15.70
C LEU A 99 -0.29 10.07 -15.15
N GLU A 100 -1.27 9.35 -15.72
CA GLU A 100 -2.65 9.35 -15.25
C GLU A 100 -2.82 8.65 -13.89
N GLU A 101 -2.04 7.61 -13.60
CA GLU A 101 -2.14 6.87 -12.33
C GLU A 101 -1.41 7.52 -11.15
N ASN A 102 -0.57 8.53 -11.41
CA ASN A 102 0.11 9.34 -10.39
C ASN A 102 -0.64 10.65 -10.03
N LEU A 103 -1.85 10.85 -10.55
CA LEU A 103 -2.75 11.98 -10.24
C LEU A 103 -3.91 11.52 -9.34
#